data_AF-P48061-F1
#
_entry.id   AF-P48061-F1
#
_cell.length_a   1.000
_cell.length_b   1.000
_cell.length_c   1.000
_cell.angle_alpha   90.00
_cell.angle_beta   90.00
_cell.angle_gamma   90.00
#
_symmetry.space_group_name_H-M   'P 1'
#
loop_
_entity.id
_entity.type
_entity.pdbx_description
1 polymer ?
#
loop_
_entity_poly.entity_id
_entity_poly.type
_entity_poly.pdbx_seq_one_letter_code
_entity_poly.pdbx_strand_id
1 'polypeptide(L)'
;MNAKVVVVLVLVLTALCLSDGKPVSLSYRCPCRFFESHVARANVKHLKILNTPNCALQIVARLKNNNRQVCIDPKLKWIQEYLEKALNKRFKM
;
A
#
# COMPACT_ATOMS: atom_id res chain seq x y z
N MET A 1 37.01 7.43 40.87
CA MET A 1 35.86 7.97 40.11
C MET A 1 34.84 8.58 41.06
N ASN A 2 34.35 9.78 40.78
CA ASN A 2 33.35 10.44 41.62
C ASN A 2 31.97 9.77 41.44
N ALA A 3 31.32 9.38 42.53
CA ALA A 3 30.01 8.71 42.50
C ALA A 3 28.95 9.47 41.67
N LYS A 4 29.03 10.80 41.66
CA LYS A 4 28.16 11.68 40.85
C LYS A 4 28.29 11.43 39.35
N VAL A 5 29.50 11.21 38.85
CA VAL A 5 29.76 10.94 37.43
C VAL A 5 29.18 9.58 37.03
N VAL A 6 29.26 8.59 37.92
CA VAL A 6 28.69 7.26 37.68
C VAL A 6 27.16 7.34 37.58
N VAL A 7 26.50 8.07 38.48
CA VAL A 7 25.02 8.24 38.44
C VAL A 7 24.58 8.95 37.17
N VAL A 8 25.27 10.02 36.77
CA VAL A 8 24.95 10.74 35.53
C VAL A 8 25.11 9.83 34.31
N LEU A 9 26.18 9.03 34.26
CA LEU A 9 26.42 8.11 33.15
C LEU A 9 25.33 7.03 33.05
N VAL A 10 24.91 6.46 34.17
CA VAL A 10 23.82 5.46 34.21
C VAL A 10 22.48 6.09 33.80
N LEU A 11 22.20 7.31 34.24
CA LEU A 11 20.97 8.03 33.85
C LEU A 11 20.94 8.33 32.35
N VAL A 12 22.07 8.74 31.78
CA VAL A 12 22.18 8.99 30.34
C VAL A 12 22.02 7.71 29.53
N LEU A 13 22.65 6.60 29.96
CA LEU A 13 22.50 5.30 29.29
C LEU A 13 21.05 4.82 29.30
N THR A 14 20.36 4.91 30.44
CA THR A 14 18.97 4.47 30.54
C THR A 14 18.03 5.34 29.70
N ALA A 15 18.23 6.66 29.67
CA ALA A 15 17.47 7.56 28.81
C ALA A 15 17.67 7.22 27.32
N LEU A 16 18.90 6.92 26.90
CA LEU A 16 19.20 6.51 25.53
C LEU A 16 18.55 5.16 25.17
N CYS A 17 18.60 4.17 26.06
CA CYS A 17 17.96 2.87 25.82
C CYS A 17 16.43 2.94 25.77
N LEU A 18 15.80 3.86 26.53
CA LEU A 18 14.35 4.08 26.49
C LEU A 18 13.91 4.90 25.27
N SER A 19 14.85 5.59 24.60
CA SER A 19 14.59 6.39 23.40
C SER A 19 14.45 5.55 22.13
N ASP A 20 14.48 4.22 22.24
CA ASP A 20 14.08 3.30 21.18
C ASP A 20 12.56 3.42 21.00
N GLY A 21 12.17 4.53 20.36
CA GLY A 21 10.81 4.83 19.98
C GLY A 21 10.31 3.65 19.19
N LYS A 22 9.49 2.81 19.85
CA LYS A 22 8.81 1.67 19.26
C LYS A 22 8.41 2.04 17.84
N PRO A 23 8.90 1.34 16.80
CA PRO A 23 8.59 1.68 15.43
C PRO A 23 7.07 1.79 15.36
N VAL A 24 6.58 2.99 14.99
CA VAL A 24 5.16 3.26 14.84
C VAL A 24 4.61 2.09 14.05
N SER A 25 3.72 1.33 14.67
CA SER A 25 3.27 0.03 14.18
C SER A 25 2.91 0.21 12.70
N LEU A 26 3.80 -0.24 11.81
CA LEU A 26 3.65 -0.07 10.38
C LEU A 26 2.45 -0.92 10.03
N SER A 27 1.26 -0.30 10.05
CA SER A 27 0.04 -0.99 9.73
C SER A 27 0.09 -1.19 8.23
N TYR A 28 0.72 -2.28 7.79
CA TYR A 28 0.73 -2.79 6.42
C TYR A 28 -0.68 -3.23 6.05
N ARG A 29 -1.65 -2.31 6.14
CA ARG A 29 -3.01 -2.54 5.69
C ARG A 29 -3.03 -2.28 4.20
N CYS A 30 -3.43 -3.30 3.45
CA CYS A 30 -3.63 -3.16 2.03
C CYS A 30 -4.76 -2.15 1.76
N PRO A 31 -4.60 -1.19 0.82
CA PRO A 31 -5.59 -0.15 0.54
C PRO A 31 -6.99 -0.69 0.23
N CYS A 32 -7.06 -1.80 -0.49
CA CYS A 32 -8.30 -2.53 -0.79
C CYS A 32 -8.54 -3.64 0.24
N ARG A 33 -9.73 -3.64 0.84
CA ARG A 33 -10.20 -4.71 1.74
C ARG A 33 -11.06 -5.76 1.02
N PHE A 34 -11.83 -5.35 0.02
CA PHE A 34 -12.73 -6.20 -0.76
C PHE A 34 -12.64 -5.85 -2.24
N PHE A 35 -12.92 -6.82 -3.10
CA PHE A 35 -12.92 -6.67 -4.54
C PHE A 35 -14.36 -6.76 -5.06
N GLU A 36 -14.74 -5.79 -5.90
CA GLU A 36 -16.00 -5.79 -6.62
C GLU A 36 -15.81 -6.45 -7.99
N SER A 37 -16.60 -7.50 -8.26
CA SER A 37 -16.56 -8.26 -9.51
C SER A 37 -17.57 -7.75 -10.55
N HIS A 38 -18.62 -7.04 -10.14
CA HIS A 38 -19.73 -6.62 -11.03
C HIS A 38 -19.46 -5.29 -11.77
N VAL A 39 -18.22 -4.82 -11.79
CA VAL A 39 -17.89 -3.56 -12.47
C VAL A 39 -17.67 -3.80 -13.96
N ALA A 40 -18.61 -3.33 -14.77
CA ALA A 40 -18.48 -3.33 -16.22
C ALA A 40 -17.47 -2.29 -16.71
N ARG A 41 -16.66 -2.67 -17.71
CA ARG A 41 -15.65 -1.80 -18.36
C ARG A 41 -16.22 -0.44 -18.81
N ALA A 42 -17.46 -0.42 -19.31
CA ALA A 42 -18.12 0.80 -19.78
C ALA A 42 -18.27 1.87 -18.68
N ASN A 43 -18.41 1.45 -17.42
CA ASN A 43 -18.62 2.32 -16.27
C ASN A 43 -17.31 2.82 -15.64
N VAL A 44 -16.15 2.37 -16.11
CA VAL A 44 -14.84 2.76 -15.55
C VAL A 44 -14.29 3.98 -16.30
N LYS A 45 -13.98 5.04 -15.54
CA LYS A 45 -13.36 6.27 -16.04
C LYS A 45 -11.85 6.12 -16.16
N HIS A 46 -11.20 5.62 -15.12
CA HIS A 46 -9.76 5.31 -15.12
C HIS A 46 -9.43 4.17 -14.17
N LEU A 47 -8.30 3.52 -14.43
CA LEU A 47 -7.71 2.48 -13.60
C LEU A 47 -6.42 3.00 -12.95
N LYS A 48 -6.25 2.70 -11.67
CA LYS A 48 -5.02 2.88 -10.91
C LYS A 48 -4.55 1.51 -10.44
N ILE A 49 -3.34 1.13 -10.84
CA ILE A 49 -2.71 -0.09 -10.39
C ILE A 49 -1.85 0.29 -9.19
N LEU A 50 -2.15 -0.27 -8.03
CA LEU A 50 -1.41 -0.06 -6.79
C LEU A 50 -0.54 -1.30 -6.54
N ASN A 51 0.77 -1.08 -6.44
CA ASN A 51 1.74 -2.09 -6.07
C ASN A 51 2.27 -1.77 -4.67
N THR A 52 1.52 -2.17 -3.65
CA THR A 52 1.94 -2.00 -2.25
C THR A 52 2.73 -3.22 -1.79
N PRO A 53 3.90 -3.03 -1.14
CA PRO A 53 4.66 -4.15 -0.60
C PRO A 53 3.82 -4.93 0.42
N ASN A 54 3.99 -6.24 0.45
CA ASN A 54 3.24 -7.19 1.31
C ASN A 54 1.75 -7.37 0.96
N CYS A 55 1.27 -6.81 -0.15
CA CYS A 55 -0.09 -7.00 -0.64
C CYS A 55 -0.08 -7.55 -2.06
N ALA A 56 -1.12 -8.34 -2.39
CA ALA A 56 -1.36 -8.73 -3.78
C ALA A 56 -1.64 -7.49 -4.65
N LEU A 57 -1.43 -7.62 -5.96
CA LEU A 57 -1.71 -6.58 -6.95
C LEU A 57 -3.13 -6.03 -6.76
N GLN A 58 -3.24 -4.73 -6.47
CA GLN A 58 -4.53 -4.08 -6.26
C GLN A 58 -4.86 -3.16 -7.43
N ILE A 59 -6.10 -3.25 -7.92
CA ILE A 59 -6.57 -2.45 -9.03
C ILE A 59 -7.75 -1.62 -8.54
N VAL A 60 -7.55 -0.30 -8.50
CA VAL A 60 -8.57 0.64 -8.10
C VAL A 60 -9.14 1.31 -9.36
N ALA A 61 -10.42 1.13 -9.59
CA ALA A 61 -11.13 1.79 -10.67
C ALA A 61 -11.93 2.97 -10.15
N ARG A 62 -11.86 4.09 -10.86
CA ARG A 62 -12.77 5.21 -10.64
C ARG A 62 -13.96 5.06 -11.58
N LEU A 63 -15.16 4.99 -11.04
CA LEU A 63 -16.39 4.87 -11.81
C LEU A 63 -16.80 6.21 -12.45
N LYS A 64 -17.47 6.16 -13.60
CA LYS A 64 -17.95 7.35 -14.32
C LYS A 64 -19.17 7.99 -13.67
N ASN A 65 -20.12 7.17 -13.19
CA ASN A 65 -21.42 7.63 -12.71
C ASN A 65 -21.29 8.45 -11.40
N ASN A 66 -20.62 7.88 -10.40
CA ASN A 66 -20.53 8.48 -9.06
C ASN A 66 -19.11 8.96 -8.68
N ASN A 67 -18.14 8.87 -9.60
CA ASN A 67 -16.73 9.16 -9.35
C ASN A 67 -16.11 8.40 -8.16
N ARG A 68 -16.76 7.33 -7.65
CA ARG A 68 -16.26 6.53 -6.53
C ARG A 68 -15.11 5.66 -7.00
N GLN A 69 -14.17 5.44 -6.09
CA GLN A 69 -13.04 4.52 -6.27
C GLN A 69 -13.42 3.19 -5.66
N VAL A 70 -13.46 2.14 -6.48
CA VAL A 70 -13.74 0.78 -6.07
C VAL A 70 -12.58 -0.12 -6.45
N CYS A 71 -12.27 -1.08 -5.59
CA CYS A 71 -11.26 -2.07 -5.88
C CYS A 71 -11.88 -3.18 -6.72
N ILE A 72 -11.24 -3.54 -7.83
CA ILE A 72 -11.74 -4.51 -8.79
C ILE A 72 -10.90 -5.79 -8.70
N ASP A 73 -11.56 -6.93 -8.83
CA ASP A 73 -10.88 -8.23 -8.88
C ASP A 73 -10.02 -8.35 -10.16
N PRO A 74 -8.71 -8.62 -10.07
CA PRO A 74 -7.86 -8.85 -11.23
C PRO A 74 -8.26 -10.05 -12.08
N LYS A 75 -9.13 -10.96 -11.59
CA LYS A 75 -9.63 -12.12 -12.33
C LYS A 75 -10.67 -11.78 -13.41
N LEU A 76 -11.13 -10.53 -13.49
CA LEU A 76 -12.07 -10.12 -14.53
C LEU A 76 -11.40 -10.15 -15.91
N LYS A 77 -12.02 -10.82 -16.89
CA LYS A 77 -11.47 -10.97 -18.26
C LYS A 77 -11.06 -9.65 -18.90
N TRP A 78 -11.90 -8.63 -18.76
CA TRP A 78 -11.63 -7.32 -19.35
C TRP A 78 -10.45 -6.59 -18.69
N ILE A 79 -10.16 -6.87 -17.41
CA ILE A 79 -8.99 -6.37 -16.68
C ILE A 79 -7.74 -7.10 -17.19
N GLN A 80 -7.81 -8.41 -17.37
CA GLN A 80 -6.71 -9.21 -17.91
C GLN A 80 -6.30 -8.71 -19.30
N GLU A 81 -7.25 -8.53 -20.21
CA GLU A 81 -6.99 -7.96 -21.54
C GLU A 81 -6.37 -6.55 -21.48
N TYR A 82 -6.80 -5.74 -20.51
CA TYR A 82 -6.25 -4.39 -20.32
C TYR A 82 -4.78 -4.46 -19.87
N LEU A 83 -4.47 -5.34 -18.91
CA LEU A 83 -3.12 -5.56 -18.41
C LEU A 83 -2.20 -6.14 -19.48
N GLU A 84 -2.65 -7.13 -20.25
CA GLU A 84 -1.90 -7.70 -21.36
C GLU A 84 -1.56 -6.64 -22.43
N LYS A 85 -2.55 -5.80 -22.79
CA LYS A 85 -2.32 -4.69 -23.73
C LYS A 85 -1.32 -3.67 -23.17
N ALA A 86 -1.39 -3.37 -21.88
CA ALA A 86 -0.46 -2.45 -21.23
C ALA A 86 0.96 -3.03 -21.16
N LEU A 87 1.11 -4.31 -20.82
CA LEU A 87 2.39 -5.02 -20.78
C LEU A 87 3.01 -5.15 -22.17
N ASN A 88 2.23 -5.58 -23.17
CA ASN A 88 2.71 -5.70 -24.55
C ASN A 88 3.17 -4.34 -25.12
N LYS A 89 2.46 -3.26 -24.81
CA LYS A 89 2.90 -1.90 -25.19
C LYS A 89 4.23 -1.51 -24.53
N ARG A 90 4.51 -1.97 -23.32
CA ARG A 90 5.78 -1.70 -22.61
C ARG A 90 6.94 -2.50 -23.18
N PHE A 91 6.72 -3.75 -23.60
CA PHE A 91 7.75 -4.59 -24.21
C PHE A 91 8.02 -4.26 -25.68
N LYS A 92 7.02 -3.74 -26.40
CA LYS A 92 7.16 -3.33 -27.81
C LYS A 92 7.78 -1.94 -27.98
N MET A 93 8.08 -1.24 -26.89
CA MET A 93 8.68 0.09 -26.87
C MET A 93 10.15 -0.02 -26.48
#